data_AF-A0A497JNZ4-F1
#
_entry.id   AF-A0A497JNZ4-F1
#
_cell.length_a   1.000
_cell.length_b   1.000
_cell.length_c   1.000
_cell.angle_alpha   90.00
_cell.angle_beta   90.00
_cell.angle_gamma   90.00
#
_symmetry.space_group_name_H-M   'P 1'
#
loop_
_entity.id
_entity.type
_entity.pdbx_description
1 polymer ?
#
loop_
_entity_poly.entity_id
_entity_poly.type
_entity_poly.pdbx_seq_one_letter_code
_entity_poly.pdbx_strand_id
1 'polypeptide(L)'
;MRRRSIRSEVRRRLPRILINVIVAFLFWIISQIGPLFVKGIIIPGINLPPPFNTVSSIIGLTATLVMILFLIRAVSDILFFTDVSTEIFLKTLGIKEKRPLKRAARDITYIILTLLLVTAASPILSSIPQVGGYLNAILSFSALGIFLILIYDIGRVIHEVLSEKTRRMADRISNHIEERRNRRGRNEHNSN
;
A
#
# COMPACT_ATOMS: atom_id res chain seq x y z
N MET A 1 -3.17 -10.79 -30.32
CA MET A 1 -2.10 -10.42 -29.35
C MET A 1 -1.74 -11.64 -28.50
N ARG A 2 -0.50 -12.14 -28.61
CA ARG A 2 -0.02 -13.34 -27.91
C ARG A 2 0.18 -13.01 -26.43
N ARG A 3 -0.60 -13.61 -25.51
CA ARG A 3 -0.41 -13.45 -24.05
C ARG A 3 0.99 -13.94 -23.68
N ARG A 4 1.94 -13.03 -23.45
CA ARG A 4 3.25 -13.38 -22.87
C ARG A 4 3.02 -13.84 -21.44
N SER A 5 3.78 -14.85 -21.01
CA SER A 5 3.60 -15.39 -19.67
C SER A 5 3.91 -14.30 -18.64
N ILE A 6 3.04 -14.15 -17.64
CA ILE A 6 3.13 -13.17 -16.56
C ILE A 6 4.52 -13.19 -15.90
N ARG A 7 5.13 -14.38 -15.82
CA ARG A 7 6.51 -14.59 -15.35
C ARG A 7 7.56 -13.81 -16.14
N SER A 8 7.42 -13.73 -17.47
CA SER A 8 8.35 -12.99 -18.35
C SER A 8 8.17 -11.47 -18.26
N GLU A 9 6.93 -11.03 -18.05
CA GLU A 9 6.58 -9.62 -17.84
C GLU A 9 7.15 -9.12 -16.51
N VAL A 10 6.93 -9.90 -15.45
CA VAL A 10 7.42 -9.63 -14.09
C VAL A 10 8.95 -9.63 -14.04
N ARG A 11 9.63 -10.61 -14.65
CA ARG A 11 11.11 -10.67 -14.66
C ARG A 11 11.76 -9.50 -15.41
N ARG A 12 11.09 -8.92 -16.41
CA ARG A 12 11.57 -7.73 -17.11
C ARG A 12 11.27 -6.44 -16.36
N ARG A 13 10.12 -6.35 -15.68
CA ARG A 13 9.67 -5.11 -15.02
C ARG A 13 10.20 -4.98 -13.59
N LEU A 14 10.33 -6.08 -12.84
CA LEU A 14 10.80 -6.08 -11.45
C LEU A 14 12.11 -5.33 -11.26
N PRO A 15 13.19 -5.59 -12.03
CA PRO A 15 14.46 -4.91 -11.82
C PRO A 15 14.32 -3.39 -11.99
N ARG A 16 13.54 -2.96 -12.99
CA ARG A 16 13.32 -1.54 -13.27
C ARG A 16 12.51 -0.87 -12.16
N ILE A 17 11.49 -1.55 -11.62
CA ILE A 17 10.71 -1.01 -10.50
C ILE A 17 11.58 -0.96 -9.23
N LEU A 18 12.36 -2.01 -8.95
CA LEU A 18 13.27 -2.04 -7.80
C LEU A 18 14.27 -0.89 -7.85
N ILE A 19 14.88 -0.64 -9.01
CA ILE A 19 15.82 0.47 -9.21
C ILE A 19 15.11 1.80 -9.01
N ASN A 20 13.93 2.01 -9.59
CA ASN A 20 13.17 3.24 -9.37
C ASN A 20 12.87 3.43 -7.87
N VAL A 21 12.41 2.40 -7.16
CA VAL A 21 12.13 2.49 -5.71
C VAL A 21 13.38 2.82 -4.91
N ILE A 22 14.51 2.17 -5.21
CA ILE A 22 15.79 2.45 -4.53
C ILE A 22 16.24 3.90 -4.80
N VAL A 23 16.14 4.37 -6.04
CA VAL A 23 16.49 5.76 -6.38
C VAL A 23 15.54 6.74 -5.69
N ALA A 24 14.23 6.44 -5.64
CA ALA A 24 13.25 7.24 -4.90
C ALA A 24 13.62 7.38 -3.44
N PHE A 25 13.96 6.25 -2.81
CA PHE A 25 14.28 6.15 -1.40
C PHE A 25 15.57 6.90 -1.07
N LEU A 26 16.60 6.73 -1.90
CA LEU A 26 17.84 7.50 -1.77
C LEU A 26 17.58 8.99 -1.93
N PHE A 27 16.78 9.39 -2.92
CA PHE A 27 16.44 10.79 -3.15
C PHE A 27 15.65 11.38 -1.99
N TRP A 28 14.74 10.61 -1.39
CA TRP A 28 13.98 11.01 -0.20
C TRP A 28 14.91 11.23 1.00
N ILE A 29 15.87 10.33 1.25
CA ILE A 29 16.89 10.50 2.30
C ILE A 29 17.71 11.77 2.04
N ILE A 30 18.20 11.95 0.81
CA ILE A 30 18.99 13.13 0.43
C ILE A 30 18.16 14.41 0.57
N SER A 31 16.86 14.38 0.27
CA SER A 31 15.96 15.53 0.47
C SER A 31 15.77 15.91 1.93
N GLN A 32 15.83 14.96 2.86
CA GLN A 32 15.70 15.24 4.29
C GLN A 32 17.00 15.78 4.87
N ILE A 33 18.14 15.23 4.45
CA ILE A 33 19.43 15.54 5.05
C ILE A 33 20.14 16.69 4.29
N GLY A 34 19.96 16.80 2.98
CA GLY A 34 20.58 17.81 2.12
C GLY A 34 20.38 19.27 2.58
N PRO A 35 19.14 19.70 2.91
CA PRO A 35 18.88 21.05 3.39
C PRO A 35 19.55 21.37 4.74
N LEU A 36 19.87 20.38 5.57
CA LEU A 36 20.59 20.59 6.83
C LEU A 36 22.02 21.06 6.60
N PHE A 37 22.68 20.62 5.52
CA PHE A 37 24.07 20.96 5.22
C PHE A 37 24.27 22.36 4.62
N VAL A 38 23.21 22.97 4.10
CA VAL A 38 23.25 24.30 3.45
C VAL A 38 22.43 25.36 4.19
N LYS A 39 21.98 25.02 5.41
CA LYS A 39 21.15 25.90 6.22
C LYS A 39 21.95 27.15 6.60
N GLY A 40 21.44 28.33 6.21
CA GLY A 40 22.07 29.62 6.52
C GLY A 40 22.96 30.21 5.42
N ILE A 41 23.12 29.55 4.28
CA ILE A 41 23.84 30.11 3.14
C ILE A 41 22.89 31.00 2.33
N ILE A 42 23.06 32.31 2.47
CA ILE A 42 22.35 33.33 1.70
C ILE A 42 23.04 33.45 0.34
N ILE A 43 22.27 33.51 -0.75
CA ILE A 43 22.84 33.65 -2.09
C ILE A 43 23.24 35.12 -2.30
N PRO A 44 24.54 35.45 -2.39
CA PRO A 44 24.95 36.83 -2.65
C PRO A 44 24.45 37.26 -4.04
N GLY A 45 23.81 38.44 -4.12
CA GLY A 45 23.32 39.02 -5.37
C GLY A 45 21.85 38.72 -5.72
N ILE A 46 21.13 37.91 -4.94
CA ILE A 46 19.69 37.63 -5.14
C ILE A 46 18.86 38.26 -4.01
N ASN A 47 18.27 39.43 -4.27
CA ASN A 47 17.31 40.10 -3.37
C ASN A 47 15.88 39.57 -3.59
N LEU A 48 15.67 38.27 -3.36
CA LEU A 48 14.31 37.73 -3.28
C LEU A 48 13.77 37.89 -1.85
N PRO A 49 12.48 38.16 -1.65
CA PRO A 49 11.90 38.17 -0.31
C PRO A 49 11.97 36.76 0.33
N PRO A 50 12.18 36.67 1.66
CA PRO A 50 12.07 35.39 2.38
C PRO A 50 10.72 34.71 2.08
N PRO A 51 10.68 33.39 1.82
CA PRO A 51 11.71 32.39 2.07
C PRO A 51 12.67 32.09 0.89
N PHE A 52 12.56 32.76 -0.27
CA PHE A 52 13.28 32.36 -1.49
C PHE A 52 14.73 32.88 -1.61
N ASN A 53 15.23 33.56 -0.57
CA ASN A 53 16.56 34.16 -0.53
C ASN A 53 17.70 33.19 -0.15
N THR A 54 17.36 31.96 0.25
CA THR A 54 18.32 31.01 0.82
C THR A 54 18.51 29.81 -0.11
N VAL A 55 19.74 29.30 -0.22
CA VAL A 55 20.06 28.08 -0.98
C VAL A 55 19.20 26.89 -0.55
N SER A 56 18.90 26.80 0.76
CA SER A 56 18.03 25.76 1.32
C SER A 56 16.63 25.74 0.71
N SER A 57 16.08 26.89 0.33
CA SER A 57 14.72 26.99 -0.21
C SER A 57 14.67 26.55 -1.67
N ILE A 58 15.71 26.84 -2.45
CA ILE A 58 15.85 26.35 -3.83
C ILE A 58 16.02 24.83 -3.84
N ILE A 59 16.86 24.31 -2.94
CA ILE A 59 17.06 22.86 -2.77
C ILE A 59 15.76 22.20 -2.32
N GLY A 60 15.04 22.78 -1.36
CA GLY A 60 13.74 22.27 -0.90
C GLY A 60 12.68 22.24 -2.01
N LEU A 61 12.59 23.29 -2.82
CA LEU A 61 11.70 23.37 -3.99
C LEU A 61 12.04 22.28 -5.03
N THR A 62 13.33 22.17 -5.38
CA THR A 62 13.82 21.20 -6.36
C THR A 62 13.56 19.78 -5.87
N ALA A 63 13.81 19.51 -4.59
CA ALA A 63 13.56 18.21 -3.99
C ALA A 63 12.07 17.87 -3.95
N THR A 64 11.20 18.85 -3.68
CA THR A 64 9.74 18.69 -3.74
C THR A 64 9.28 18.33 -5.16
N LEU A 65 9.83 19.00 -6.18
CA LEU A 65 9.56 18.70 -7.59
C LEU A 65 9.97 17.27 -7.97
N VAL A 66 11.17 16.84 -7.59
CA VAL A 66 11.62 15.47 -7.83
C VAL A 66 10.79 14.45 -7.06
N MET A 67 10.39 14.78 -5.83
CA MET A 67 9.49 13.94 -5.03
C MET A 67 8.14 13.74 -5.74
N ILE A 68 7.57 14.79 -6.35
CA ILE A 68 6.32 14.68 -7.13
C ILE A 68 6.48 13.74 -8.33
N LEU A 69 7.57 13.87 -9.09
CA LEU A 69 7.85 12.97 -10.21
C LEU A 69 8.00 11.52 -9.75
N PHE A 70 8.63 11.31 -8.60
CA PHE A 70 8.75 10.00 -7.98
C PHE A 70 7.42 9.44 -7.50
N LEU A 71 6.57 10.28 -6.93
CA LEU A 71 5.24 9.91 -6.45
C LEU A 71 4.37 9.42 -7.60
N ILE A 72 4.34 10.16 -8.72
CA ILE A 72 3.59 9.77 -9.93
C ILE A 72 4.06 8.40 -10.44
N ARG A 73 5.38 8.16 -10.43
CA ARG A 73 5.96 6.87 -10.82
C ARG A 73 5.58 5.75 -9.86
N ALA A 74 5.68 6.00 -8.56
CA ALA A 74 5.35 5.03 -7.52
C ALA A 74 3.87 4.62 -7.58
N VAL A 75 2.96 5.56 -7.85
CA VAL A 75 1.53 5.28 -8.04
C VAL A 75 1.30 4.31 -9.21
N SER A 76 1.93 4.56 -10.37
CA SER A 76 1.85 3.65 -11.52
C SER A 76 2.40 2.26 -11.22
N ASP A 77 3.52 2.19 -10.51
CA ASP A 77 4.17 0.92 -10.18
C ASP A 77 3.33 0.11 -9.17
N ILE A 78 2.76 0.75 -8.15
CA ILE A 78 1.86 0.10 -7.16
C ILE A 78 0.60 -0.43 -7.82
N LEU A 79 -0.06 0.36 -8.69
CA LEU A 79 -1.26 -0.06 -9.41
C LEU A 79 -1.01 -1.29 -10.30
N PHE A 80 0.18 -1.42 -10.88
CA PHE A 80 0.59 -2.60 -11.63
C PHE A 80 0.76 -3.84 -10.74
N PHE A 81 1.28 -3.67 -9.52
CA PHE A 81 1.47 -4.77 -8.58
C PHE A 81 0.18 -5.31 -7.97
N THR A 82 -0.90 -4.51 -7.90
CA THR A 82 -2.19 -4.95 -7.37
C THR A 82 -2.74 -6.17 -8.12
N ASP A 83 -2.65 -6.19 -9.45
CA ASP A 83 -3.14 -7.31 -10.26
C ASP A 83 -2.24 -8.56 -10.12
N VAL A 84 -0.92 -8.37 -10.03
CA VAL A 84 0.07 -9.47 -9.95
C VAL A 84 0.08 -10.13 -8.56
N SER A 85 0.08 -9.33 -7.49
CA SER A 85 0.10 -9.82 -6.11
C SER A 85 -1.16 -10.61 -5.77
N THR A 86 -2.31 -10.18 -6.29
CA THR A 86 -3.57 -10.90 -6.11
C THR A 86 -3.50 -12.32 -6.68
N GLU A 87 -2.90 -12.49 -7.87
CA GLU A 87 -2.75 -13.81 -8.50
C GLU A 87 -1.79 -14.74 -7.75
N ILE A 88 -0.71 -14.19 -7.18
CA ILE A 88 0.26 -14.93 -6.37
C ILE A 88 -0.38 -15.39 -5.05
N PHE A 89 -1.02 -14.48 -4.31
CA PHE A 89 -1.67 -14.81 -3.04
C PHE A 89 -2.82 -15.82 -3.20
N LEU A 90 -3.62 -15.71 -4.27
CA LEU A 90 -4.69 -16.67 -4.59
C LEU A 90 -4.15 -18.08 -4.87
N LYS A 91 -3.02 -18.19 -5.59
CA LYS A 91 -2.35 -19.47 -5.84
C LYS A 91 -1.85 -20.12 -4.56
N THR A 92 -1.28 -19.34 -3.65
CA THR A 92 -0.74 -19.84 -2.38
C THR A 92 -1.85 -20.27 -1.41
N LEU A 93 -2.99 -19.58 -1.38
CA LEU A 93 -4.12 -19.93 -0.50
C LEU A 93 -5.07 -21.01 -1.07
N GLY A 94 -4.91 -21.40 -2.33
CA GLY A 94 -5.77 -22.37 -3.01
C GLY A 94 -7.22 -21.89 -3.22
N ILE A 95 -7.46 -20.58 -3.09
CA ILE A 95 -8.78 -19.97 -3.24
C ILE A 95 -8.99 -19.67 -4.73
N LYS A 96 -9.97 -20.33 -5.36
CA LYS A 96 -10.34 -20.08 -6.77
C LYS A 96 -11.08 -18.75 -6.99
N GLU A 97 -11.52 -18.11 -5.91
CA GLU A 97 -12.36 -16.92 -5.97
C GLU A 97 -11.56 -15.63 -6.18
N LYS A 98 -11.51 -15.23 -7.45
CA LYS A 98 -10.83 -14.01 -7.88
C LYS A 98 -11.49 -12.71 -7.44
N ARG A 99 -12.78 -12.71 -7.09
CA ARG A 99 -13.57 -11.47 -6.91
C ARG A 99 -13.39 -10.80 -5.54
N PRO A 100 -13.61 -11.47 -4.40
CA PRO A 100 -13.50 -10.84 -3.09
C PRO A 100 -12.07 -10.41 -2.78
N LEU A 101 -11.08 -11.29 -2.99
CA LEU A 101 -9.68 -10.99 -2.71
C LEU A 101 -9.11 -9.85 -3.57
N LYS A 102 -9.53 -9.76 -4.84
CA LYS A 102 -9.14 -8.64 -5.72
C LYS A 102 -9.75 -7.31 -5.27
N ARG A 103 -10.92 -7.33 -4.62
CA ARG A 103 -11.50 -6.13 -4.02
C ARG A 103 -10.65 -5.64 -2.86
N ALA A 104 -10.37 -6.50 -1.88
CA ALA A 104 -9.53 -6.13 -0.74
C ALA A 104 -8.12 -5.67 -1.13
N ALA A 105 -7.45 -6.32 -2.09
CA ALA A 105 -6.13 -5.89 -2.55
C ALA A 105 -6.14 -4.47 -3.18
N ARG A 106 -7.21 -4.14 -3.89
CA ARG A 106 -7.43 -2.80 -4.43
C ARG A 106 -7.75 -1.79 -3.32
N ASP A 107 -8.52 -2.18 -2.31
CA ASP A 107 -8.83 -1.29 -1.19
C ASP A 107 -7.56 -0.98 -0.37
N ILE A 108 -6.69 -1.97 -0.15
CA ILE A 108 -5.35 -1.77 0.43
C ILE A 108 -4.50 -0.83 -0.44
N THR A 109 -4.57 -0.99 -1.76
CA THR A 109 -3.87 -0.09 -2.69
C THR A 109 -4.36 1.35 -2.55
N TYR A 110 -5.67 1.55 -2.41
CA TYR A 110 -6.25 2.88 -2.19
C TYR A 110 -5.88 3.46 -0.82
N ILE A 111 -5.74 2.63 0.21
CA ILE A 111 -5.20 3.07 1.51
C ILE A 111 -3.80 3.63 1.34
N ILE A 112 -2.90 2.88 0.70
CA ILE A 112 -1.51 3.30 0.48
C ILE A 112 -1.47 4.58 -0.38
N LEU A 113 -2.26 4.62 -1.44
CA LEU A 113 -2.36 5.78 -2.33
C LEU A 113 -2.83 7.02 -1.58
N THR A 114 -3.86 6.89 -0.75
CA THR A 114 -4.40 7.99 0.06
C THR A 114 -3.35 8.50 1.04
N LEU A 115 -2.64 7.59 1.72
CA LEU A 115 -1.57 7.94 2.64
C LEU A 115 -0.47 8.74 1.94
N LEU A 116 -0.01 8.24 0.78
CA LEU A 116 1.01 8.91 -0.03
C LEU A 116 0.57 10.31 -0.50
N LEU A 117 -0.68 10.45 -0.95
CA LEU A 117 -1.25 11.72 -1.36
C LEU A 117 -1.26 12.73 -0.20
N VAL A 118 -1.70 12.30 0.98
CA VAL A 118 -1.73 13.15 2.17
C VAL A 118 -0.32 13.56 2.58
N THR A 119 0.61 12.61 2.66
CA THR A 119 2.00 12.88 3.04
C THR A 119 2.69 13.84 2.06
N ALA A 120 2.42 13.72 0.76
CA ALA A 120 3.00 14.62 -0.24
C ALA A 120 2.35 16.01 -0.25
N ALA A 121 1.04 16.09 -0.05
CA ALA A 121 0.30 17.35 -0.05
C ALA A 121 0.49 18.14 1.25
N SER A 122 0.70 17.47 2.39
CA SER A 122 0.81 18.09 3.71
C SER A 122 1.87 19.20 3.82
N PRO A 123 3.14 19.01 3.39
CA PRO A 123 4.14 20.09 3.45
C PRO A 123 3.77 21.28 2.55
N ILE A 124 3.15 21.02 1.40
CA ILE A 124 2.72 22.07 0.46
C ILE A 124 1.60 22.90 1.09
N LEU A 125 0.58 22.23 1.65
CA LEU A 125 -0.57 22.89 2.25
C LEU A 125 -0.19 23.66 3.51
N SER A 126 0.63 23.05 4.38
CA SER A 126 1.11 23.70 5.61
C SER A 126 2.03 24.91 5.37
N SER A 127 2.63 25.02 4.17
CA SER A 127 3.45 26.16 3.78
C SER A 127 2.65 27.43 3.44
N ILE A 128 1.31 27.33 3.31
CA ILE A 128 0.46 28.48 2.98
C ILE A 128 0.19 29.31 4.26
N PRO A 129 0.55 30.61 4.29
CA PRO A 129 0.31 31.47 5.45
C PRO A 129 -1.18 31.56 5.82
N GLN A 130 -1.48 31.60 7.13
CA GLN A 130 -2.82 31.79 7.73
C GLN A 130 -3.85 30.68 7.50
N VAL A 131 -3.88 30.04 6.31
CA VAL A 131 -4.88 29.02 5.96
C VAL A 131 -4.31 27.60 5.89
N GLY A 132 -2.99 27.44 5.80
CA GLY A 132 -2.36 26.14 5.57
C GLY A 132 -2.63 25.09 6.64
N GLY A 133 -2.69 25.51 7.91
CA GLY A 133 -3.03 24.62 9.03
C GLY A 133 -4.44 24.04 8.93
N TYR A 134 -5.43 24.88 8.61
CA TYR A 134 -6.82 24.44 8.44
C TYR A 134 -6.98 23.52 7.24
N LEU A 135 -6.33 23.84 6.11
CA LEU A 135 -6.35 22.99 4.91
C LEU A 135 -5.72 21.62 5.18
N ASN A 136 -4.61 21.57 5.90
CA ASN A 136 -3.96 20.31 6.27
C ASN A 136 -4.80 19.48 7.24
N ALA A 137 -5.49 20.13 8.18
CA ALA A 137 -6.43 19.46 9.08
C ALA A 137 -7.61 18.84 8.30
N ILE A 138 -8.24 19.60 7.40
CA ILE A 138 -9.33 19.11 6.55
C ILE A 138 -8.86 17.92 5.71
N LEU A 139 -7.68 18.02 5.08
CA LEU A 139 -7.10 16.92 4.31
C LEU A 139 -6.89 15.68 5.17
N SER A 140 -6.35 15.84 6.38
CA SER A 140 -6.08 14.73 7.30
C SER A 140 -7.37 14.05 7.78
N PHE A 141 -8.40 14.83 8.14
CA PHE A 141 -9.71 14.27 8.52
C PHE A 141 -10.41 13.58 7.34
N SER A 142 -10.33 14.15 6.14
CA SER A 142 -10.89 13.53 4.93
C SER A 142 -10.22 12.18 4.66
N ALA A 143 -8.89 12.14 4.78
CA ALA A 143 -8.12 10.92 4.60
C ALA A 143 -8.44 9.86 5.66
N LEU A 144 -8.61 10.27 6.92
CA LEU A 144 -9.04 9.38 7.99
C LEU A 144 -10.43 8.77 7.69
N GLY A 145 -11.37 9.58 7.20
CA GLY A 145 -12.69 9.09 6.78
C GLY A 145 -12.59 8.03 5.67
N ILE A 146 -11.81 8.31 4.62
CA ILE A 146 -11.54 7.36 3.54
C ILE A 146 -10.89 6.08 4.07
N PHE A 147 -9.92 6.21 4.98
CA PHE A 147 -9.21 5.09 5.59
C PHE A 147 -10.15 4.16 6.36
N LEU A 148 -11.07 4.70 7.15
CA LEU A 148 -12.06 3.92 7.89
C LEU A 148 -12.99 3.13 6.94
N ILE A 149 -13.46 3.76 5.86
CA ILE A 149 -14.30 3.10 4.85
C ILE A 149 -13.56 1.93 4.21
N LEU A 150 -12.30 2.14 3.82
CA LEU A 150 -11.49 1.10 3.19
C LEU A 150 -11.17 -0.06 4.15
N ILE A 151 -10.89 0.24 5.42
CA ILE A 151 -10.70 -0.81 6.45
C ILE A 151 -11.97 -1.63 6.63
N TYR A 152 -13.13 -0.98 6.67
CA TYR A 152 -14.41 -1.67 6.79
C TYR A 152 -14.64 -2.64 5.62
N ASP A 153 -14.39 -2.19 4.38
CA ASP A 153 -14.53 -3.02 3.19
C ASP A 153 -13.57 -4.22 3.20
N ILE A 154 -12.31 -4.01 3.60
CA ILE A 154 -11.33 -5.09 3.76
C ILE A 154 -11.78 -6.09 4.84
N GLY A 155 -12.22 -5.59 5.99
CA GLY A 155 -12.70 -6.41 7.11
C GLY A 155 -13.88 -7.29 6.70
N ARG A 156 -14.84 -6.73 5.97
CA ARG A 156 -15.97 -7.48 5.41
C ARG A 156 -15.51 -8.61 4.49
N VAL A 157 -14.60 -8.32 3.55
CA VAL A 157 -14.07 -9.31 2.61
C VAL A 157 -13.31 -10.43 3.36
N ILE A 158 -12.50 -10.08 4.36
CA ILE A 158 -11.78 -11.07 5.17
C ILE A 158 -12.77 -11.97 5.91
N HIS A 159 -13.82 -11.40 6.50
CA HIS A 159 -14.84 -12.16 7.21
C HIS A 159 -15.55 -13.15 6.28
N GLU A 160 -15.96 -12.71 5.08
CA GLU A 160 -16.57 -13.59 4.07
C GLU A 160 -15.66 -14.79 3.75
N VAL A 161 -14.38 -14.54 3.42
CA VAL A 161 -13.43 -15.61 3.07
C VAL A 161 -13.12 -16.53 4.25
N LEU A 162 -13.00 -15.97 5.46
CA LEU A 162 -12.69 -16.75 6.66
C LEU A 162 -13.86 -17.64 7.06
N SER A 163 -15.10 -17.11 6.97
CA SER A 163 -16.31 -17.88 7.29
C SER A 163 -16.43 -19.16 6.46
N GLU A 164 -16.10 -19.08 5.16
CA GLU A 164 -16.13 -20.25 4.29
C GLU A 164 -15.06 -21.30 4.64
N LYS A 165 -13.85 -20.86 4.97
CA LYS A 165 -12.76 -21.78 5.37
C LYS A 165 -13.06 -22.44 6.70
N THR A 166 -13.56 -21.69 7.68
CA THR A 166 -13.91 -22.21 9.00
C THR A 166 -15.01 -23.26 8.90
N ARG A 167 -16.02 -23.05 8.05
CA ARG A 167 -17.10 -24.04 7.86
C ARG A 167 -16.59 -25.36 7.29
N ARG A 168 -15.73 -25.31 6.26
CA ARG A 168 -15.10 -26.53 5.70
C ARG A 168 -14.18 -27.24 6.71
N MET A 169 -13.52 -26.49 7.59
CA MET A 169 -12.72 -27.08 8.66
C MET A 169 -13.59 -27.76 9.71
N ALA A 170 -14.70 -27.12 10.11
CA ALA A 170 -15.66 -27.70 11.05
C ALA A 170 -16.25 -29.01 10.52
N ASP A 171 -16.67 -29.05 9.26
CA ASP A 171 -17.22 -30.26 8.64
C ASP A 171 -16.21 -31.42 8.62
N ARG A 172 -14.93 -31.13 8.33
CA ARG A 172 -13.86 -32.16 8.37
C ARG A 172 -13.63 -32.71 9.77
N ILE A 173 -13.68 -31.85 10.78
CA ILE A 173 -13.51 -32.24 12.18
C ILE A 173 -14.70 -33.09 12.62
N SER A 174 -15.93 -32.67 12.29
CA SER A 174 -17.15 -33.42 12.62
C SER A 174 -17.14 -34.82 12.02
N ASN A 175 -16.82 -34.96 10.73
CA ASN A 175 -16.77 -36.26 10.07
C ASN A 175 -15.72 -37.20 10.69
N HIS A 176 -14.56 -36.68 11.10
CA HIS A 176 -13.54 -37.51 11.78
C HIS A 176 -14.00 -38.00 13.15
N ILE A 177 -14.77 -37.19 13.88
CA ILE A 177 -15.31 -37.57 15.19
C ILE A 177 -16.41 -38.65 15.00
N GLU A 178 -17.26 -38.48 14.00
CA GLU A 178 -18.35 -39.42 13.68
C GLU A 178 -17.81 -40.78 13.21
N GLU A 179 -16.79 -40.79 12.34
CA GLU A 179 -16.11 -42.02 11.90
C GLU A 179 -15.45 -42.77 13.06
N ARG A 180 -14.80 -42.05 14.00
CA ARG A 180 -14.21 -42.68 15.19
C ARG A 180 -15.27 -43.23 16.14
N ARG A 181 -16.41 -42.56 16.28
CA ARG A 181 -17.51 -43.02 17.13
C ARG A 181 -18.16 -44.29 16.55
N ASN A 182 -18.40 -44.32 15.24
CA ASN A 182 -18.94 -45.51 14.57
C ASN A 182 -17.98 -46.71 14.62
N ARG A 183 -16.65 -46.49 14.52
CA ARG A 183 -15.68 -47.59 14.67
C ARG A 183 -15.62 -48.15 16.10
N ARG A 184 -15.77 -47.32 17.13
CA ARG A 184 -15.83 -47.79 18.53
C ARG A 184 -17.10 -48.59 18.82
N GLY A 185 -18.28 -48.09 18.43
CA GLY A 185 -19.54 -48.80 18.65
C GLY A 185 -19.62 -50.16 17.94
N ARG A 186 -18.93 -50.32 16.80
CA ARG A 186 -18.89 -51.60 16.08
C ARG A 186 -18.01 -52.66 16.74
N ASN A 187 -16.97 -52.25 17.47
CA ASN A 187 -16.09 -53.18 18.19
C ASN A 187 -16.72 -53.69 19.49
N GLU A 188 -17.55 -52.88 20.15
CA GLU A 188 -18.31 -53.29 21.35
C GLU A 188 -19.42 -54.29 21.01
N HIS A 189 -20.05 -54.17 19.83
CA HIS A 189 -21.12 -55.08 19.40
C HIS A 189 -20.63 -56.45 18.93
N ASN A 190 -19.35 -56.59 18.58
CA ASN A 190 -18.76 -57.86 18.10
C ASN A 190 -18.00 -58.62 19.20
N SER A 191 -18.05 -58.12 20.45
CA SER A 191 -17.38 -58.70 21.63
C SER A 191 -18.36 -59.25 22.68
N ASN A 192 -19.65 -59.28 22.36
CA ASN A 192 -20.74 -59.92 23.12
C ASN A 192 -21.33 -61.06 22.29
#